data_AF-A0A948ZEE5-F1
#
_entry.id   AF-A0A948ZEE5-F1
#
_cell.length_a   1.000
_cell.length_b   1.000
_cell.length_c   1.000
_cell.angle_alpha   90.00
_cell.angle_beta   90.00
_cell.angle_gamma   90.00
#
_symmetry.space_group_name_H-M   'P 1'
#
loop_
_entity.id
_entity.type
_entity.pdbx_description
1 polymer ?
#
loop_
_entity_poly.entity_id
_entity_poly.type
_entity_poly.pdbx_seq_one_letter_code
_entity_poly.pdbx_strand_id
1 'polypeptide(L)' 'MTWFVFGTFRNEENVAFGRTLDKKESLLEFFVAPAYEERFLKIMKYLSSKGYIFNLKEAENRLKD' A
#
# COMPACT_ATOMS: atom_id res chain seq x y z
N MET A 1 -3.25 12.98 -4.79
CA MET A 1 -3.85 11.64 -4.67
C MET A 1 -3.00 10.70 -3.80
N THR A 2 -1.68 10.67 -3.98
CA THR A 2 -0.82 9.67 -3.36
C THR A 2 -0.72 9.78 -1.82
N TRP A 3 -0.77 11.00 -1.28
CA TRP A 3 -0.87 11.23 0.18
C TRP A 3 -2.18 10.74 0.79
N PHE A 4 -3.27 10.70 0.02
CA PHE A 4 -4.56 10.19 0.51
C PHE A 4 -4.44 8.70 0.81
N VAL A 5 -3.83 7.92 -0.09
CA VAL A 5 -3.62 6.48 0.09
C VAL A 5 -2.75 6.18 1.33
N PHE A 6 -1.66 6.94 1.51
CA PHE A 6 -0.85 6.86 2.73
C PHE A 6 -1.64 7.21 4.00
N GLY A 7 -2.46 8.26 3.94
CA GLY A 7 -3.33 8.67 5.02
C GLY A 7 -4.35 7.60 5.40
N THR A 8 -4.91 6.88 4.43
CA THR A 8 -5.82 5.75 4.67
C THR A 8 -5.15 4.69 5.53
N PHE A 9 -3.92 4.29 5.22
CA PHE A 9 -3.23 3.25 6.01
C PHE A 9 -2.87 3.68 7.42
N ARG A 10 -2.53 4.96 7.63
CA ARG A 10 -2.32 5.49 8.98
C ARG A 10 -3.60 5.47 9.82
N ASN A 11 -4.74 5.80 9.21
CA ASN A 11 -6.04 5.76 9.89
C ASN A 11 -6.51 4.32 10.16
N GLU A 12 -6.19 3.40 9.26
CA GLU A 12 -6.46 1.95 9.40
C GLU A 12 -5.41 1.27 10.29
N GLU A 13 -5.16 1.82 11.48
CA GLU A 13 -4.27 1.26 12.51
C GLU A 13 -2.83 0.99 12.04
N ASN A 14 -2.32 1.79 11.10
CA ASN A 14 -1.01 1.60 10.48
C ASN A 14 -0.86 0.21 9.81
N VAL A 15 -1.89 -0.23 9.08
CA VAL A 15 -1.95 -1.51 8.37
C VAL A 15 -0.72 -1.78 7.47
N ALA A 16 -0.08 -0.71 7.00
CA ALA A 16 1.10 -0.76 6.15
C ALA A 16 2.01 0.44 6.42
N PHE A 17 3.31 0.22 6.36
CA PHE A 17 4.34 1.26 6.45
C PHE A 17 4.77 1.67 5.05
N GLY A 18 4.59 2.93 4.70
CA GLY A 18 5.03 3.38 3.39
C GLY A 18 6.53 3.50 3.27
N ARG A 19 7.06 2.93 2.19
CA ARG A 19 8.49 2.81 1.88
C ARG A 19 8.93 3.86 0.87
N THR A 20 8.18 4.00 -0.22
CA THR A 20 8.54 4.89 -1.32
C THR A 20 7.29 5.55 -1.92
N LEU A 21 7.47 6.81 -2.27
CA LEU A 21 6.52 7.63 -3.00
C LEU A 21 7.27 8.22 -4.20
N ASP A 22 7.14 7.60 -5.38
CA ASP A 22 7.61 8.20 -6.62
C ASP A 22 6.44 8.89 -7.32
N LYS A 23 6.47 10.23 -7.34
CA LYS A 23 5.42 11.03 -7.97
C LYS A 23 5.53 11.04 -9.50
N LYS A 24 6.72 10.82 -10.06
CA LYS A 24 6.92 10.81 -11.53
C LYS A 24 6.31 9.55 -12.11
N GLU A 25 6.60 8.41 -11.50
CA GLU A 25 6.09 7.10 -11.92
C GLU A 25 4.73 6.74 -11.30
N SER A 26 4.18 7.61 -10.42
CA SER A 26 3.00 7.31 -9.61
C SER A 26 3.10 5.99 -8.85
N LEU A 27 4.31 5.64 -8.41
CA LEU A 27 4.62 4.40 -7.72
C LEU A 27 4.49 4.58 -6.21
N LEU A 28 3.81 3.61 -5.61
CA LEU A 28 3.59 3.48 -4.19
C LEU A 28 4.14 2.15 -3.72
N GLU A 29 5.01 2.19 -2.70
CA GLU A 29 5.54 0.98 -2.10
C GLU A 29 5.32 0.97 -0.59
N PHE A 30 4.92 -0.18 -0.07
CA PHE A 30 4.63 -0.38 1.34
C PHE A 30 5.28 -1.67 1.84
N PHE A 31 5.64 -1.66 3.11
CA PHE A 31 5.88 -2.86 3.89
C PHE A 31 4.61 -3.22 4.66
N VAL A 32 4.22 -4.49 4.59
CA VAL A 32 3.03 -5.01 5.25
C VAL A 32 3.48 -6.18 6.12
N ALA A 33 3.11 -6.16 7.40
CA ALA A 33 3.39 -7.30 8.26
C ALA A 33 2.45 -8.47 7.87
N PRO A 34 2.88 -9.74 7.99
CA PRO A 34 2.05 -10.88 7.60
C PRO A 34 0.66 -10.89 8.27
N ALA A 35 0.58 -10.47 9.54
CA ALA A 35 -0.67 -10.39 10.29
C ALA A 35 -1.68 -9.38 9.72
N TYR A 36 -1.24 -8.43 8.89
CA TYR A 36 -2.07 -7.37 8.32
C TYR A 36 -2.29 -7.52 6.80
N GLU A 37 -1.72 -8.55 6.17
CA GLU A 37 -1.75 -8.73 4.73
C GLU A 37 -3.18 -8.81 4.17
N GLU A 38 -4.04 -9.64 4.77
CA GLU A 38 -5.43 -9.78 4.32
C GLU A 38 -6.20 -8.45 4.40
N ARG A 39 -6.00 -7.71 5.50
CA ARG A 39 -6.63 -6.40 5.70
C ARG A 39 -6.11 -5.37 4.70
N PHE A 40 -4.80 -5.35 4.46
CA PHE A 40 -4.18 -4.50 3.44
C PHE A 40 -4.75 -4.80 2.05
N LEU A 41 -4.82 -6.07 1.65
CA LEU A 41 -5.36 -6.49 0.36
C LEU A 41 -6.84 -6.10 0.21
N LYS A 42 -7.65 -6.19 1.28
CA LYS A 42 -9.04 -5.74 1.27
C LYS A 42 -9.15 -4.23 1.01
N ILE A 43 -8.31 -3.42 1.66
CA ILE A 43 -8.26 -1.96 1.44
C ILE A 43 -7.80 -1.65 0.01
N MET A 44 -6.75 -2.31 -0.48
CA MET A 44 -6.24 -2.11 -1.83
C MET A 44 -7.25 -2.47 -2.92
N LYS A 45 -7.98 -3.59 -2.76
CA LYS A 45 -9.09 -3.95 -3.65
C LYS A 45 -10.18 -2.89 -3.65
N TYR A 46 -10.55 -2.38 -2.48
CA TYR A 46 -11.53 -1.29 -2.38
C TYR A 46 -11.06 -0.03 -3.10
N LEU A 47 -9.83 0.43 -2.82
CA LEU A 47 -9.25 1.62 -3.46
C LEU A 47 -9.11 1.44 -4.98
N SER A 48 -8.77 0.24 -5.44
CA SER A 48 -8.72 -0.09 -6.86
C SER A 48 -10.12 -0.03 -7.51
N SER A 49 -11.15 -0.57 -6.85
CA SER A 49 -12.55 -0.48 -7.33
C SER A 49 -13.06 0.97 -7.45
N LYS A 50 -12.45 1.90 -6.72
CA LYS A 50 -12.74 3.34 -6.77
C LYS A 50 -11.85 4.13 -7.74
N GLY A 51 -10.93 3.45 -8.44
CA GLY A 51 -10.03 4.07 -9.41
C GLY A 51 -8.84 4.81 -8.79
N TYR A 52 -8.51 4.58 -7.51
CA TYR A 52 -7.34 5.18 -6.87
C TYR A 52 -6.05 4.37 -7.07
N ILE A 53 -6.18 3.05 -7.32
CA ILE A 53 -5.07 2.13 -7.53
C ILE A 53 -5.32 1.35 -8.83
N PHE A 54 -4.38 1.44 -9.76
CA PHE A 54 -4.51 0.82 -11.09
C PHE A 54 -3.77 -0.51 -11.22
N ASN A 55 -2.71 -0.69 -10.46
CA ASN A 55 -1.89 -1.90 -10.47
C ASN A 55 -1.42 -2.23 -9.06
N LEU A 56 -1.58 -3.48 -8.64
CA LEU A 56 -1.10 -3.99 -7.36
C LEU A 56 -0.23 -5.22 -7.65
N LYS A 57 1.03 -5.16 -7.21
CA LYS A 57 2.00 -6.24 -7.39
C LYS A 57 2.74 -6.50 -6.09
N GLU A 58 2.92 -7.77 -5.75
CA GLU A 58 3.80 -8.19 -4.67
C GLU A 58 5.26 -8.09 -5.12
N ALA A 59 6.11 -7.57 -4.24
CA ALA A 59 7.55 -7.42 -4.48
C ALA A 59 8.32 -8.29 -3.49
N GLU A 60 9.57 -8.61 -3.85
CA GLU A 60 10.48 -9.36 -2.98
C GLU A 60 10.65 -8.68 -1.61
N ASN A 61 10.64 -9.49 -0.55
CA ASN A 61 10.82 -9.01 0.81
C ASN A 61 12.32 -8.77 1.09
N ARG A 62 12.71 -7.50 1.01
CA ARG A 62 14.10 -7.03 1.21
C ARG A 62 14.54 -6.95 2.68
N LEU A 63 13.72 -7.40 3.63
CA LEU A 63 14.07 -7.48 5.05
C LEU A 63 14.59 -8.88 5.43
N LYS A 64 14.65 -9.82 4.49
CA LYS A 64 15.10 -11.20 4.72
C LYS A 64 16.58 -11.44 4.40
N ASP A 65 17.32 -10.38 4.07
CA ASP A 65 18.77 -10.41 3.82
C ASP A 65 19.56 -9.95 5.05
#